data_AF-A0A7S2YXM1-F1
#
_entry.id   AF-A0A7S2YXM1-F1
#
_cell.length_a   1.000
_cell.length_b   1.000
_cell.length_c   1.000
_cell.angle_alpha   90.00
_cell.angle_beta   90.00
_cell.angle_gamma   90.00
#
_symmetry.space_group_name_H-M   'P 1'
#
loop_
_entity.id
_entity.type
_entity.pdbx_description
1 polymer ?
#
loop_
_entity_poly.entity_id
_entity_poly.type
_entity_poly.pdbx_seq_one_letter_code
_entity_poly.pdbx_strand_id
1 'polypeptide(L)'
;MRGVIEVQGSSGATFLLREVCAIGIPHPRWEERPLLVVVVEKKGEQQPPSFVVPDDDARAIAMNIKEALLATVAKWWIPEHVVVMCAPLPKGSTGKVDKKLIRSQMINTVERVARTTTSKL
;
A
#
# COMPACT_ATOMS: atom_id res chain seq x y z
N MET A 1 -21.01 0.79 11.81
CA MET A 1 -19.70 1.34 12.22
C MET A 1 -18.64 0.76 11.29
N ARG A 2 -17.87 1.58 10.55
CA ARG A 2 -16.68 1.08 9.87
C ARG A 2 -15.62 0.86 10.96
N GLY A 3 -15.25 -0.38 11.23
CA GLY A 3 -14.19 -0.69 12.18
C GLY A 3 -12.87 -0.06 11.73
N VAL A 4 -12.10 0.46 12.68
CA VAL A 4 -10.73 0.88 12.40
C VAL A 4 -9.90 -0.39 12.25
N ILE A 5 -9.23 -0.53 11.11
CA ILE A 5 -8.34 -1.68 10.87
C ILE A 5 -6.95 -1.30 11.38
N GLU A 6 -6.43 -2.09 12.31
CA GLU A 6 -5.09 -1.93 12.86
C GLU A 6 -4.11 -2.87 12.15
N VAL A 7 -2.90 -2.38 11.88
CA VAL A 7 -1.80 -3.13 11.27
C VAL A 7 -0.52 -2.83 12.03
N GLN A 8 0.36 -3.82 12.14
CA GLN A 8 1.55 -3.72 12.98
C GLN A 8 2.82 -3.52 12.14
N GLY A 9 3.66 -2.58 12.59
CA GLY A 9 5.03 -2.43 12.11
C GLY A 9 6.00 -3.40 12.80
N SER A 10 7.14 -3.64 12.18
CA SER A 10 8.22 -4.47 12.73
C SER A 10 8.75 -3.95 14.07
N SER A 11 8.70 -2.63 14.29
CA SER A 11 9.08 -1.96 15.53
C SER A 11 8.13 -2.21 16.70
N GLY A 12 7.01 -2.91 16.47
CA GLY A 12 5.91 -3.04 17.43
C GLY A 12 4.94 -1.86 17.42
N ALA A 13 5.20 -0.82 16.63
CA ALA A 13 4.27 0.28 16.46
C ALA A 13 2.95 -0.20 15.82
N THR A 14 1.83 0.29 16.36
CA THR A 14 0.50 0.07 15.78
C THR A 14 0.15 1.21 14.84
N PHE A 15 -0.35 0.85 13.66
CA PHE A 15 -0.81 1.79 12.65
C PHE A 15 -2.29 1.54 12.36
N LEU A 16 -3.02 2.61 12.06
CA LEU A 16 -4.42 2.57 11.68
C LEU A 16 -4.51 2.75 10.17
N LEU A 17 -5.21 1.84 9.50
CA LEU A 17 -5.47 1.91 8.07
C LEU A 17 -6.59 2.93 7.79
N ARG A 18 -6.28 3.92 6.96
CA ARG A 18 -7.17 5.08 6.72
C ARG A 18 -7.86 5.03 5.37
N GLU A 19 -7.07 4.85 4.33
CA GLU A 19 -7.57 4.78 2.96
C GLU A 19 -6.89 3.63 2.24
N VAL A 20 -7.62 3.00 1.31
CA VAL A 20 -7.09 1.90 0.49
C VAL A 20 -7.50 2.12 -0.95
N CYS A 21 -6.61 1.78 -1.88
CA CYS A 21 -6.91 1.81 -3.30
C CYS A 21 -6.18 0.68 -4.02
N ALA A 22 -6.95 -0.18 -4.68
CA ALA A 22 -6.42 -1.15 -5.63
C ALA A 22 -6.40 -0.54 -7.03
N ILE A 23 -5.23 -0.63 -7.68
CA ILE A 23 -5.00 -0.25 -9.08
C ILE A 23 -4.28 -1.37 -9.83
N GLY A 24 -4.57 -1.51 -11.13
CA GLY A 24 -3.78 -2.34 -12.04
C GLY A 24 -2.52 -1.61 -12.48
N ILE A 25 -1.40 -2.33 -12.48
CA ILE A 25 -0.10 -1.88 -13.01
C ILE A 25 0.39 -2.84 -14.09
N PRO A 26 1.14 -2.36 -15.11
CA PRO A 26 1.65 -3.22 -16.18
C PRO A 26 2.50 -4.39 -15.65
N HIS A 27 2.31 -5.58 -16.21
CA HIS A 27 3.09 -6.76 -15.87
C HIS A 27 3.49 -7.56 -17.13
N PRO A 28 4.77 -7.96 -17.29
CA PRO A 28 5.30 -8.57 -18.53
C PRO A 28 4.59 -9.86 -18.95
N ARG A 29 4.07 -10.63 -17.98
CA ARG A 29 3.40 -11.92 -18.24
C ARG A 29 1.87 -11.87 -18.28
N TRP A 30 1.25 -10.91 -17.59
CA TRP A 30 -0.20 -10.95 -17.29
C TRP A 30 -0.94 -9.68 -17.71
N GLU A 31 -0.30 -8.82 -18.51
CA GLU A 31 -0.77 -7.50 -18.92
C GLU A 31 -0.89 -6.52 -17.74
N GLU A 32 -1.75 -6.82 -16.75
CA GLU A 32 -1.86 -6.07 -15.50
C GLU A 32 -1.81 -6.96 -14.25
N ARG A 33 -1.27 -6.40 -13.15
CA ARG A 33 -1.32 -7.01 -11.81
C ARG A 33 -1.86 -6.03 -10.79
N PRO A 34 -2.55 -6.52 -9.73
CA PRO A 34 -3.05 -5.66 -8.68
C PRO A 34 -1.91 -5.13 -7.81
N LEU A 35 -1.82 -3.80 -7.73
CA LEU A 35 -1.09 -3.05 -6.73
C LEU A 35 -2.08 -2.49 -5.72
N LEU A 36 -1.82 -2.73 -4.44
CA LEU A 36 -2.59 -2.12 -3.36
C LEU A 36 -1.83 -0.93 -2.79
N VAL A 37 -2.46 0.24 -2.76
CA VAL A 37 -1.95 1.44 -2.11
C VAL A 37 -2.74 1.66 -0.84
N VAL A 38 -2.04 1.79 0.28
CA VAL A 38 -2.65 1.98 1.61
C VAL A 38 -2.12 3.23 2.28
N VAL A 39 -3.01 3.98 2.92
CA VAL A 39 -2.65 5.12 3.75
C VAL A 39 -2.79 4.70 5.20
N VAL A 40 -1.74 4.95 5.98
CA VAL A 40 -1.70 4.60 7.40
C VAL A 40 -1.38 5.82 8.24
N GLU A 41 -1.93 5.83 9.46
CA GLU A 41 -1.52 6.75 10.52
C GLU A 41 -0.97 5.95 11.71
N LYS A 42 0.01 6.48 12.43
CA LYS A 42 0.53 5.83 13.63
C LYS A 42 -0.42 6.08 14.80
N LYS A 43 -0.84 5.01 15.48
CA LYS A 43 -1.81 5.09 16.59
C LYS A 43 -1.20 5.86 17.76
N GLY A 44 -1.98 6.78 18.33
CA GLY A 44 -1.59 7.52 19.54
C GLY A 44 -0.67 8.71 19.31
N GLU A 45 -0.36 9.06 18.06
CA GLU A 45 0.49 10.21 17.73
C GLU A 45 -0.25 11.21 16.81
N GLN A 46 -0.09 12.50 17.07
CA GLN A 46 -0.39 13.53 16.07
C GLN A 46 0.76 13.53 15.06
N GLN A 47 0.47 13.17 13.81
CA GLN A 47 1.52 13.00 12.82
C GLN A 47 2.07 14.36 12.37
N PRO A 48 3.40 14.57 12.38
CA PRO A 48 3.98 15.75 11.78
C PRO A 48 3.73 15.78 10.27
N PRO A 49 3.77 16.96 9.61
CA PRO A 49 3.59 17.09 8.17
C PRO A 49 4.54 16.22 7.34
N SER A 50 5.70 15.86 7.90
CA SER A 50 6.76 15.07 7.26
C SER A 50 6.85 13.64 7.82
N PHE A 51 5.76 13.09 8.34
CA PHE A 51 5.75 11.71 8.86
C PHE A 51 6.13 10.69 7.77
N VAL A 52 7.06 9.79 8.09
CA VAL A 52 7.51 8.70 7.22
C VAL A 52 7.43 7.39 8.00
N VAL A 53 6.91 6.34 7.36
CA VAL A 53 6.97 4.97 7.89
C VAL A 53 8.34 4.38 7.52
N PRO A 54 9.13 3.87 8.48
CA PRO A 54 10.37 3.17 8.18
C PRO A 54 10.14 1.97 7.24
N ASP A 55 11.09 1.66 6.36
CA ASP A 55 10.94 0.62 5.33
C ASP A 55 10.59 -0.76 5.92
N ASP A 56 11.17 -1.12 7.07
CA ASP A 56 10.87 -2.40 7.74
C ASP A 56 9.46 -2.43 8.33
N ASP A 57 8.96 -1.30 8.84
CA ASP A 57 7.58 -1.17 9.30
C ASP A 57 6.61 -1.24 8.11
N ALA A 58 6.91 -0.56 7.00
CA ALA A 58 6.11 -0.64 5.79
C ALA A 58 6.04 -2.07 5.24
N ARG A 59 7.14 -2.83 5.31
CA ARG A 59 7.18 -4.25 4.91
C ARG A 59 6.33 -5.12 5.83
N ALA A 60 6.41 -4.93 7.14
CA ALA A 60 5.60 -5.66 8.12
C ALA A 60 4.10 -5.38 7.94
N ILE A 61 3.73 -4.11 7.74
CA ILE A 61 2.35 -3.70 7.44
C ILE A 61 1.85 -4.37 6.16
N ALA A 62 2.65 -4.36 5.10
CA ALA A 62 2.31 -5.02 3.84
C ALA A 62 2.08 -6.53 4.01
N MET A 63 2.89 -7.22 4.82
CA MET A 63 2.72 -8.64 5.14
C MET A 63 1.43 -8.89 5.92
N ASN A 64 1.17 -8.11 6.97
CA ASN A 64 -0.07 -8.19 7.77
C ASN A 64 -1.32 -8.08 6.87
N ILE A 65 -1.33 -7.12 5.94
CA ILE A 65 -2.44 -6.93 5.00
C ILE A 65 -2.60 -8.14 4.08
N LYS A 66 -1.51 -8.68 3.53
CA LYS A 66 -1.57 -9.85 2.64
C LYS A 66 -2.06 -11.09 3.36
N GLU A 67 -1.63 -11.32 4.60
CA GLU A 67 -2.08 -12.43 5.44
C GLU A 67 -3.59 -12.32 5.74
N ALA A 68 -4.05 -11.12 6.10
CA ALA A 68 -5.47 -10.87 6.31
C ALA A 68 -6.31 -11.12 5.03
N LEU A 69 -5.78 -10.74 3.86
CA LEU A 69 -6.43 -11.03 2.58
C LEU A 69 -6.43 -12.53 2.25
N LEU A 70 -5.33 -13.25 2.51
CA LEU A 70 -5.25 -14.70 2.27
C LEU A 70 -6.27 -15.50 3.08
N ALA A 71 -6.67 -15.00 4.24
CA ALA A 71 -7.73 -15.62 5.05
C ALA A 71 -9.14 -15.41 4.48
N THR A 72 -9.32 -14.47 3.54
CA THR A 72 -10.65 -14.02 3.07
C THR A 72 -10.89 -14.21 1.57
N VAL A 73 -9.83 -14.22 0.76
CA VAL A 73 -9.92 -14.35 -0.70
C VAL A 73 -8.94 -15.36 -1.25
N ALA A 74 -9.19 -15.82 -2.47
CA ALA A 74 -8.30 -16.75 -3.14
C ALA A 74 -6.90 -16.14 -3.38
N LYS A 75 -5.86 -16.98 -3.30
CA LYS A 75 -4.45 -16.54 -3.43
C LYS A 75 -4.15 -15.69 -4.66
N TRP A 76 -4.85 -15.94 -5.77
CA TRP A 76 -4.66 -15.22 -7.03
C TRP A 76 -5.24 -13.79 -7.03
N TRP A 77 -6.03 -13.42 -6.01
CA TRP A 77 -6.52 -12.04 -5.79
C TRP A 77 -5.54 -11.20 -4.98
N ILE A 78 -4.55 -11.82 -4.35
CA ILE A 78 -3.63 -11.15 -3.44
C ILE A 78 -2.69 -10.24 -4.25
N PRO A 79 -2.58 -8.96 -3.88
CA PRO A 79 -1.66 -8.05 -4.56
C PRO A 79 -0.21 -8.48 -4.37
N GLU A 80 0.59 -8.42 -5.44
CA GLU A 80 2.04 -8.67 -5.34
C GLU A 80 2.75 -7.59 -4.55
N HIS A 81 2.31 -6.35 -4.75
CA HIS A 81 2.90 -5.18 -4.13
C HIS A 81 1.84 -4.47 -3.29
N VAL A 82 2.26 -4.05 -2.10
CA VAL A 82 1.50 -3.17 -1.23
C VAL A 82 2.39 -1.95 -0.97
N VAL A 83 1.93 -0.76 -1.35
CA VAL A 83 2.63 0.50 -1.12
C VAL A 83 1.98 1.18 0.07
N VAL A 84 2.79 1.47 1.09
CA VAL A 84 2.35 2.17 2.30
C VAL A 84 2.66 3.66 2.16
N MET A 85 1.67 4.50 2.41
CA MET A 85 1.75 5.95 2.32
C MET A 85 1.31 6.60 3.63
N CYS A 86 1.86 7.77 3.89
CA CYS A 86 1.47 8.64 5.01
C CYS A 86 0.55 9.78 4.59
N ALA A 87 0.49 10.08 3.29
CA ALA A 87 -0.34 11.13 2.73
C ALA A 87 -1.69 10.55 2.27
N PRO A 88 -2.79 11.31 2.38
CA PRO A 88 -4.09 10.88 1.87
C PRO A 88 -4.02 10.61 0.36
N LEU A 89 -4.87 9.70 -0.12
CA LEU A 89 -4.91 9.43 -1.55
C LEU A 89 -5.38 10.67 -2.30
N PRO A 90 -4.82 10.95 -3.50
CA PRO A 90 -5.29 12.06 -4.31
C PRO A 90 -6.77 11.86 -4.68
N LYS A 91 -7.54 12.95 -4.57
CA LYS A 91 -8.97 12.98 -4.86
C LYS A 91 -9.23 13.91 -6.05
N GLY A 92 -10.12 13.51 -6.93
CA GLY A 92 -10.58 14.35 -8.04
C GLY A 92 -11.60 15.40 -7.59
N SER A 93 -12.10 16.19 -8.54
CA SER A 93 -13.10 17.26 -8.30
C SER A 93 -14.40 16.79 -7.65
N THR A 94 -14.73 15.49 -7.74
CA THR A 94 -15.92 14.88 -7.11
C THR A 94 -15.65 14.32 -5.71
N GLY A 95 -14.45 14.51 -5.16
CA GLY A 95 -14.05 13.96 -3.86
C GLY A 95 -13.74 12.46 -3.87
N LYS A 96 -13.85 11.79 -5.03
CA LYS A 96 -13.48 10.37 -5.22
C LYS A 96 -11.99 10.23 -5.46
N VAL A 97 -11.42 9.09 -5.06
CA VAL A 97 -10.01 8.73 -5.30
C VAL A 97 -9.69 8.79 -6.80
N ASP A 98 -8.67 9.55 -7.16
CA ASP A 98 -8.18 9.67 -8.54
C ASP A 98 -7.20 8.53 -8.86
N LYS A 99 -7.75 7.40 -9.29
CA LYS A 99 -6.96 6.22 -9.68
C LYS A 99 -6.05 6.48 -10.88
N LYS A 100 -6.38 7.45 -11.75
CA LYS A 100 -5.54 7.76 -12.92
C LYS A 100 -4.25 8.43 -12.46
N LEU A 101 -4.36 9.42 -11.56
CA LEU A 101 -3.20 10.08 -10.97
C LEU A 101 -2.34 9.10 -10.15
N ILE A 102 -2.96 8.28 -9.31
CA ILE A 102 -2.22 7.27 -8.53
C ILE A 102 -1.46 6.32 -9.46
N ARG A 103 -2.12 5.81 -10.51
CA ARG A 103 -1.45 4.91 -11.47
C ARG A 103 -0.25 5.59 -12.11
N SER A 104 -0.39 6.84 -12.56
CA SER A 104 0.72 7.60 -13.14
C SER A 104 1.88 7.80 -12.17
N GLN A 105 1.60 8.04 -10.88
CA GLN A 105 2.62 8.22 -9.85
C GLN A 105 3.32 6.89 -9.50
N MET A 106 2.57 5.79 -9.49
CA MET A 106 3.07 4.48 -9.05
C MET A 106 3.79 3.67 -10.13
N ILE A 107 3.54 3.91 -11.41
CA ILE A 107 4.24 3.21 -12.52
C ILE A 107 5.76 3.30 -12.33
N ASN A 108 6.28 4.52 -12.14
CA ASN A 108 7.72 4.74 -11.95
C ASN A 108 8.24 4.12 -10.64
N THR A 109 7.44 4.16 -9.58
CA THR A 109 7.81 3.60 -8.27
C THR A 109 7.95 2.09 -8.33
N VAL A 110 6.99 1.39 -8.95
CA VAL A 110 7.02 -0.08 -9.02
C VAL A 110 8.11 -0.56 -9.97
N GLU A 111 8.34 0.11 -11.10
CA GLU A 111 9.48 -0.20 -11.96
C GLU A 111 10.81 -0.10 -11.22
N ARG A 112 10.98 0.93 -10.38
CA ARG A 112 12.19 1.09 -9.56
C ARG A 112 12.38 -0.07 -8.59
N VAL A 113 11.31 -0.49 -7.90
CA VAL A 113 11.35 -1.62 -6.95
C VAL A 113 11.61 -2.95 -7.66
N ALA A 114 11.02 -3.18 -8.84
CA ALA A 114 11.23 -4.38 -9.64
C ALA A 114 12.69 -4.51 -10.11
N ARG A 115 13.32 -3.40 -10.51
CA ARG A 115 14.75 -3.38 -10.89
C ARG A 115 15.68 -3.68 -9.71
N THR A 116 15.39 -3.16 -8.51
CA THR A 116 16.21 -3.43 -7.32
C THR A 116 16.13 -4.90 -6.88
N THR A 117 15.00 -5.56 -7.09
CA THR A 117 14.80 -6.97 -6.70
C THR A 117 15.49 -7.95 -7.67
N THR A 118 15.63 -7.55 -8.95
CA THR A 118 16.26 -8.39 -9.99
C THR A 118 17.79 -8.42 -9.92
N SER A 119 18.43 -7.54 -9.13
CA SER A 119 19.89 -7.50 -8.97
C SER A 119 20.47 -8.53 -7.98
N LYS A 120 19.64 -9.41 -7.41
CA LYS A 120 20.08 -10.57 -6.61
C LYS A 120 19.62 -11.87 -7.28
N LEU A 121 20.21 -12.18 -8.43
CA LEU A 121 20.31 -13.53 -8.99
C LEU A 121 21.73 -13.70 -9.55
#